data_AF-A0A1Q2YZ16-F1
#
_entry.id   AF-A0A1Q2YZ16-F1
#
_cell.length_a   1.000
_cell.length_b   1.000
_cell.length_c   1.000
_cell.angle_alpha   90.00
_cell.angle_beta   90.00
_cell.angle_gamma   90.00
#
_symmetry.space_group_name_H-M   'P 1'
#
loop_
_entity.id
_entity.type
_entity.pdbx_description
1 polymer ?
#
loop_
_entity_poly.entity_id
_entity_poly.type
_entity_poly.pdbx_seq_one_letter_code
_entity_poly.pdbx_strand_id
1 'polypeptide(L)'
;MLAALYADAEGNQYLHRLAYLTHEPGAQPDPATQQCARVAALARDLLLPVVRVETNGIGRFLPALLRREMARAGAACTVVEQSNSRPKRERILGALDPALAARRLHAHDSVFRTGFPAEMAGWRPELANQRDDALDAVAGCLLAEPVRMPGQAAVPRGRGWHGNSA
;
A
#
# COMPACT_ATOMS: atom_id res chain seq x y z
N MET A 1 8.67 -2.48 6.32
CA MET A 1 8.44 -1.85 4.99
C MET A 1 7.01 -1.32 4.95
N LEU A 2 6.76 -0.20 4.27
CA LEU A 2 5.42 0.27 3.90
C LEU A 2 5.36 0.50 2.38
N ALA A 3 4.35 -0.06 1.72
CA ALA A 3 3.97 0.28 0.36
C ALA A 3 2.62 1.01 0.37
N ALA A 4 2.49 2.06 -0.45
CA ALA A 4 1.24 2.78 -0.66
C ALA A 4 0.88 2.74 -2.14
N LEU A 5 -0.32 2.24 -2.42
CA LEU A 5 -0.83 2.03 -3.76
C LEU A 5 -2.27 2.55 -3.84
N TYR A 6 -2.60 3.21 -4.94
CA TYR A 6 -3.95 3.65 -5.26
C TYR A 6 -4.50 2.84 -6.43
N ALA A 7 -5.82 2.68 -6.50
CA ALA A 7 -6.48 2.06 -7.63
C ALA A 7 -7.53 3.01 -8.20
N ASP A 8 -7.71 2.98 -9.52
CA ASP A 8 -8.84 3.65 -10.18
C ASP A 8 -9.96 2.66 -10.53
N ALA A 9 -11.04 3.19 -11.11
CA ALA A 9 -12.20 2.39 -11.53
C ALA A 9 -11.94 1.55 -12.79
N GLU A 10 -10.86 1.84 -13.53
CA GLU A 10 -10.46 1.12 -14.75
C GLU A 10 -9.55 -0.09 -14.44
N GLY A 11 -9.21 -0.27 -13.16
CA GLY A 11 -8.39 -1.37 -12.68
C GLY A 11 -6.89 -1.09 -12.72
N ASN A 12 -6.48 0.14 -13.02
CA ASN A 12 -5.08 0.54 -12.90
C ASN A 12 -4.68 0.65 -11.43
N GLN A 13 -3.42 0.33 -11.17
CA GLN A 13 -2.80 0.29 -9.85
C GLN A 13 -1.59 1.24 -9.87
N TYR A 14 -1.56 2.21 -8.98
CA TYR A 14 -0.58 3.28 -8.93
C TYR A 14 0.26 3.15 -7.66
N LEU A 15 1.43 2.50 -7.77
CA LEU A 15 2.41 2.42 -6.70
C LEU A 15 3.01 3.81 -6.46
N HIS A 16 2.51 4.50 -5.44
CA HIS A 16 2.85 5.89 -5.19
C HIS A 16 4.05 6.07 -4.27
N ARG A 17 4.17 5.22 -3.23
CA ARG A 17 5.25 5.31 -2.24
C ARG A 17 5.75 3.94 -1.81
N LEU A 18 7.07 3.85 -1.65
CA LEU A 18 7.73 2.83 -0.86
C LEU A 18 8.52 3.52 0.25
N ALA A 19 8.34 3.06 1.49
CA ALA A 19 9.06 3.57 2.65
C ALA A 19 9.76 2.42 3.37
N TYR A 20 11.09 2.42 3.28
CA TYR A 20 11.97 1.56 4.06
C TYR A 20 12.04 2.11 5.49
N LEU A 21 11.28 1.48 6.40
CA LEU A 21 11.15 1.93 7.78
C LEU A 21 12.39 1.54 8.58
N THR A 22 13.17 2.54 8.98
CA THR A 22 14.31 2.38 9.89
C THR A 22 13.94 2.91 11.28
N HIS A 23 14.80 2.66 12.26
CA HIS A 23 14.71 3.23 13.59
C HIS A 23 16.08 3.74 14.01
N GLU A 24 16.13 4.65 14.97
CA GLU A 24 17.37 5.08 15.60
C GLU A 24 17.73 4.14 16.76
N PRO A 25 18.88 3.44 16.69
CA PRO A 25 19.30 2.52 17.75
C PRO A 25 19.55 3.26 19.07
N GLY A 26 19.01 2.74 20.17
CA GLY A 26 19.22 3.31 21.51
C GLY A 26 18.39 4.57 21.82
N ALA A 27 17.66 5.12 20.86
CA ALA A 27 16.74 6.23 21.08
C ALA A 27 15.43 5.76 21.74
N GLN A 28 14.79 6.65 22.49
CA GLN A 28 13.40 6.50 22.92
C GLN A 28 12.48 7.27 21.95
N PRO A 29 11.27 6.74 21.64
CA PRO A 29 10.69 5.49 22.13
C PRO A 29 11.29 4.25 21.45
N ASP A 30 10.81 3.06 21.82
CA ASP A 30 11.29 1.79 21.26
C ASP A 30 11.16 1.73 19.72
N PRO A 31 11.92 0.86 19.04
CA PRO A 31 11.93 0.76 17.58
C PRO A 31 10.55 0.56 16.94
N ALA A 32 9.66 -0.23 17.55
CA ALA A 32 8.34 -0.49 17.00
C ALA A 32 7.47 0.77 17.08
N THR A 33 7.55 1.52 18.19
CA THR A 33 6.85 2.81 18.32
C THR A 33 7.39 3.83 17.31
N GLN A 34 8.71 3.93 17.09
CA GLN A 34 9.29 4.83 16.09
C GLN A 34 8.77 4.51 14.68
N GLN A 35 8.77 3.24 14.30
CA GLN A 35 8.29 2.80 12.99
C GLN A 35 6.78 3.03 12.83
N CYS A 36 5.97 2.72 13.85
CA CYS A 36 4.53 2.97 13.84
C CYS A 36 4.21 4.46 13.72
N ALA A 37 4.94 5.33 14.44
CA ALA A 37 4.81 6.78 14.31
C ALA A 37 5.15 7.25 12.88
N ARG A 38 6.19 6.68 12.26
CA ARG A 38 6.55 6.99 10.87
C ARG A 38 5.47 6.55 9.88
N VAL A 39 4.89 5.35 10.06
CA VAL A 39 3.77 4.87 9.24
C VAL A 39 2.55 5.77 9.41
N ALA A 40 2.23 6.19 10.64
CA ALA A 40 1.10 7.08 10.89
C ALA A 40 1.26 8.45 10.22
N ALA A 41 2.46 9.04 10.27
CA ALA A 41 2.75 10.27 9.56
C ALA A 41 2.59 10.10 8.04
N LEU A 42 3.12 9.02 7.46
CA LEU A 42 2.97 8.72 6.04
C LEU A 42 1.51 8.48 5.65
N ALA A 43 0.73 7.77 6.47
CA ALA A 43 -0.68 7.52 6.21
C ALA A 43 -1.49 8.83 6.19
N ARG A 44 -1.20 9.76 7.09
CA ARG A 44 -1.80 11.10 7.08
C ARG A 44 -1.39 11.89 5.83
N ASP A 45 -0.09 11.99 5.58
CA ASP A 45 0.45 12.84 4.51
C ASP A 45 0.03 12.33 3.11
N LEU A 46 -0.20 11.02 3.00
CA LEU A 46 -0.71 10.37 1.78
C LEU A 46 -2.23 10.20 1.77
N LEU A 47 -2.95 10.60 2.82
CA LEU A 47 -4.41 10.40 2.93
C LEU A 47 -4.83 8.93 2.73
N LEU A 48 -4.06 7.99 3.28
CA LEU A 48 -4.38 6.57 3.18
C LEU A 48 -5.63 6.25 4.01
N PRO A 49 -6.69 5.66 3.42
CA PRO A 49 -7.89 5.30 4.18
C PRO A 49 -7.70 4.01 5.00
N VAL A 50 -6.74 3.18 4.60
CA VAL A 50 -6.47 1.88 5.21
C VAL A 50 -5.00 1.50 5.13
N VAL A 51 -4.47 0.93 6.21
CA VAL A 51 -3.18 0.25 6.27
C VAL A 51 -3.41 -1.18 6.74
N ARG A 52 -2.89 -2.15 5.98
CA ARG A 52 -2.94 -3.56 6.32
C ARG A 52 -1.61 -3.99 6.92
N VAL A 53 -1.64 -4.62 8.08
CA VAL A 53 -0.45 -5.06 8.83
C VAL A 53 -0.42 -6.58 8.81
N GLU A 54 0.65 -7.16 8.25
CA GLU A 54 0.87 -8.59 8.33
C GLU A 54 1.28 -9.00 9.74
N THR A 55 0.51 -9.90 10.37
CA THR A 55 0.70 -10.29 11.78
C THR A 55 1.51 -11.58 11.94
N ASN A 56 1.92 -12.20 10.84
CA ASN A 56 2.59 -13.50 10.81
C ASN A 56 4.01 -13.53 11.44
N GLY A 57 4.58 -12.39 11.88
CA GLY A 57 5.96 -12.34 12.38
C GLY A 57 6.33 -11.27 13.42
N ILE A 58 5.48 -10.28 13.73
CA ILE A 58 5.89 -9.13 14.58
C ILE A 58 5.07 -9.01 15.88
N GLY A 59 4.45 -10.12 16.31
CA GLY A 59 3.64 -10.18 17.51
C GLY A 59 2.29 -9.47 17.37
N ARG A 60 1.28 -9.93 18.11
CA ARG A 60 -0.09 -9.41 18.06
C ARG A 60 -0.24 -7.97 18.57
N PHE A 61 0.84 -7.31 19.01
CA PHE A 61 0.81 -5.98 19.61
C PHE A 61 0.95 -4.83 18.59
N LEU A 62 1.58 -5.06 17.44
CA LEU A 62 1.80 -4.01 16.42
C LEU A 62 0.51 -3.35 15.94
N PRO A 63 -0.60 -4.07 15.64
CA PRO A 63 -1.83 -3.43 15.19
C PRO A 63 -2.39 -2.45 16.22
N ALA A 64 -2.38 -2.81 17.50
CA ALA A 64 -2.82 -1.93 18.58
C ALA A 64 -1.92 -0.70 18.74
N LEU A 65 -0.60 -0.91 18.69
CA LEU A 65 0.39 0.17 18.70
C LEU A 65 0.20 1.13 17.52
N LEU A 66 0.03 0.61 16.32
CA LEU A 66 -0.18 1.44 15.13
C LEU A 66 -1.48 2.23 15.21
N ARG A 67 -2.58 1.63 15.68
CA ARG A 67 -3.86 2.35 15.91
C ARG A 67 -3.66 3.54 16.85
N ARG A 68 -2.88 3.37 17.92
CA ARG A 68 -2.54 4.46 18.85
C ARG A 68 -1.76 5.58 18.16
N GLU A 69 -0.74 5.23 17.38
CA GLU A 69 0.07 6.23 16.66
C GLU A 69 -0.72 6.93 15.53
N MET A 70 -1.65 6.23 14.86
CA MET A 70 -2.58 6.82 13.89
C MET A 70 -3.45 7.90 14.55
N ALA A 71 -4.04 7.59 15.71
CA ALA A 71 -4.84 8.54 16.48
C ALA A 71 -4.00 9.75 16.91
N ARG A 72 -2.78 9.51 17.42
CA ARG A 72 -1.85 10.58 17.82
C ARG A 72 -1.45 11.50 16.66
N ALA A 73 -1.27 10.95 15.46
CA ALA A 73 -0.91 11.70 14.28
C ALA A 73 -2.09 12.44 13.64
N GLY A 74 -3.34 12.15 14.05
CA GLY A 74 -4.54 12.64 13.39
C GLY A 74 -4.76 12.01 12.01
N ALA A 75 -4.27 10.79 11.79
CA ALA A 75 -4.43 10.07 10.54
C ALA A 75 -5.81 9.39 10.49
N ALA A 76 -6.67 9.80 9.55
CA ALA A 76 -7.96 9.16 9.29
C ALA A 76 -7.80 7.84 8.52
N CYS A 77 -7.07 6.89 9.11
CA CYS A 77 -6.66 5.63 8.48
C CYS A 77 -7.06 4.44 9.34
N THR A 78 -7.78 3.48 8.76
CA THR A 78 -8.13 2.21 9.41
C THR A 78 -6.92 1.28 9.44
N VAL A 79 -6.65 0.62 10.57
CA VAL A 79 -5.62 -0.42 10.68
C VAL A 79 -6.29 -1.80 10.65
N VAL A 80 -6.01 -2.55 9.58
CA VAL A 80 -6.55 -3.90 9.34
C VAL A 80 -5.43 -4.92 9.54
N GLU A 81 -5.74 -5.98 10.27
CA GLU A 81 -4.82 -7.11 10.45
C GLU A 81 -4.96 -8.08 9.29
N GLN A 82 -3.84 -8.48 8.72
CA GLN A 82 -3.78 -9.44 7.63
C GLN A 82 -2.94 -10.63 8.08
N SER A 83 -3.49 -11.83 7.94
CA SER A 83 -2.71 -13.06 7.97
C SER A 83 -2.69 -13.65 6.57
N ASN A 84 -1.61 -14.37 6.27
CA ASN A 84 -1.49 -15.10 5.04
C ASN A 84 -0.96 -16.52 5.28
N SER A 85 -1.64 -17.49 4.70
CA SER A 85 -1.26 -18.91 4.73
C SER A 85 -0.56 -19.37 3.45
N ARG A 86 -0.61 -18.58 2.37
CA ARG A 86 0.04 -18.92 1.10
C ARG A 86 1.54 -18.61 1.16
N PRO A 87 2.41 -19.44 0.55
CA PRO A 87 3.84 -19.19 0.48
C PRO A 87 4.16 -17.82 -0.11
N LYS A 88 5.05 -17.05 0.53
CA LYS A 88 5.43 -15.68 0.14
C LYS A 88 5.73 -15.53 -1.36
N ARG A 89 6.53 -16.44 -1.91
CA ARG A 89 6.88 -16.46 -3.35
C ARG A 89 5.65 -16.54 -4.28
N GLU A 90 4.68 -17.38 -3.94
CA GLU A 90 3.46 -17.56 -4.73
C GLU A 90 2.56 -16.32 -4.66
N ARG A 91 2.56 -15.65 -3.50
CA ARG A 91 1.84 -14.39 -3.33
C ARG A 91 2.45 -13.28 -4.17
N ILE A 92 3.77 -13.15 -4.15
CA ILE A 92 4.50 -12.13 -4.92
C ILE A 92 4.24 -12.31 -6.41
N LEU A 93 4.47 -13.52 -6.95
CA LEU A 93 4.22 -13.83 -8.37
C LEU A 93 2.76 -13.68 -8.75
N GLY A 94 1.85 -14.26 -7.96
CA GLY A 94 0.41 -14.20 -8.22
C GLY A 94 -0.18 -12.78 -8.17
N ALA A 95 0.50 -11.84 -7.51
CA ALA A 95 0.11 -10.44 -7.47
C ALA A 95 0.70 -9.63 -8.63
N LEU A 96 2.01 -9.76 -8.86
CA LEU A 96 2.75 -8.92 -9.80
C LEU A 96 2.59 -9.38 -11.26
N ASP A 97 2.62 -10.69 -11.53
CA ASP A 97 2.58 -11.20 -12.91
C ASP A 97 1.32 -10.74 -13.66
N PRO A 98 0.10 -10.84 -13.09
CA PRO A 98 -1.09 -10.37 -13.79
C PRO A 98 -1.11 -8.84 -13.97
N ALA A 99 -0.64 -8.08 -12.97
CA ALA A 99 -0.63 -6.63 -13.02
C ALA A 99 0.34 -6.08 -14.08
N LEU A 100 1.51 -6.70 -14.20
CA LEU A 100 2.53 -6.37 -15.18
C LEU A 100 2.15 -6.84 -16.59
N ALA A 101 1.66 -8.07 -16.73
CA ALA A 101 1.20 -8.61 -18.01
C ALA A 101 0.06 -7.77 -18.60
N ALA A 102 -0.86 -7.30 -17.75
CA ALA A 102 -1.94 -6.41 -18.16
C ALA A 102 -1.52 -4.94 -18.35
N ARG A 103 -0.26 -4.59 -18.04
CA ARG A 103 0.27 -3.21 -18.06
C ARG A 103 -0.54 -2.23 -17.21
N ARG A 104 -1.06 -2.71 -16.08
CA ARG A 104 -1.90 -1.93 -15.15
C ARG A 104 -1.17 -1.47 -13.90
N LEU A 105 0.09 -1.85 -13.70
CA LEU A 105 0.92 -1.36 -12.60
C LEU A 105 1.76 -0.16 -13.06
N HIS A 106 1.40 1.02 -12.56
CA HIS A 106 2.15 2.26 -12.73
C HIS A 106 2.89 2.58 -11.44
N ALA A 107 4.03 3.26 -11.55
CA ALA A 107 4.81 3.67 -10.38
C ALA A 107 5.14 5.15 -10.46
N HIS A 108 5.00 5.85 -9.33
CA HIS A 108 5.44 7.24 -9.20
C HIS A 108 6.98 7.30 -9.28
N ASP A 109 7.52 8.39 -9.83
CA ASP A 109 8.97 8.54 -10.05
C ASP A 109 9.82 8.29 -8.78
N SER A 110 9.32 8.69 -7.61
CA SER A 110 10.02 8.45 -6.34
C SER A 110 10.26 6.97 -6.02
N VAL A 111 9.48 6.05 -6.59
CA VAL A 111 9.66 4.60 -6.44
C VAL A 111 10.95 4.15 -7.13
N PHE A 112 11.24 4.70 -8.31
CA PHE A 112 12.44 4.37 -9.09
C PHE A 112 13.71 4.90 -8.44
N ARG A 113 13.60 5.90 -7.56
CA ARG A 113 14.72 6.41 -6.75
C ARG A 113 15.02 5.57 -5.51
N THR A 114 14.31 4.46 -5.31
CA THR A 114 14.54 3.52 -4.20
C THR A 114 15.30 2.29 -4.66
N GLY A 115 15.57 1.34 -3.75
CA GLY A 115 16.14 0.04 -4.11
C GLY A 115 15.18 -0.91 -4.84
N PHE A 116 13.91 -0.54 -5.00
CA PHE A 116 12.88 -1.44 -5.53
C PHE A 116 13.11 -1.93 -6.96
N PRO A 117 13.55 -1.10 -7.94
CA PRO A 117 13.82 -1.61 -9.28
C PRO A 117 14.92 -2.68 -9.30
N ALA A 118 15.96 -2.51 -8.48
CA ALA A 118 17.03 -3.50 -8.34
C ALA A 118 16.55 -4.76 -7.62
N GLU A 119 15.73 -4.60 -6.58
CA GLU A 119 15.08 -5.72 -5.88
C GLU A 119 14.22 -6.54 -6.86
N MET A 120 13.36 -5.88 -7.62
CA MET A 120 12.47 -6.51 -8.60
C MET A 120 13.24 -7.19 -9.75
N ALA A 121 14.27 -6.55 -10.29
CA ALA A 121 15.08 -7.14 -11.36
C ALA A 121 15.98 -8.28 -10.89
N GLY A 122 16.43 -8.24 -9.63
CA GLY A 122 17.36 -9.20 -9.05
C GLY A 122 16.69 -10.39 -8.37
N TRP A 123 15.40 -10.29 -8.03
CA TRP A 123 14.71 -11.32 -7.25
C TRP A 123 14.47 -12.60 -8.06
N ARG A 124 14.91 -13.73 -7.52
CA ARG A 124 14.74 -15.06 -8.10
C ARG A 124 13.84 -15.93 -7.21
N PRO A 125 12.61 -16.32 -7.62
CA PRO A 125 11.66 -17.01 -6.74
C PRO A 125 12.18 -18.30 -6.07
N GLU A 126 13.14 -18.96 -6.71
CA GLU A 126 13.70 -20.24 -6.28
C GLU A 126 14.81 -20.12 -5.22
N LEU A 127 15.39 -18.93 -5.03
CA LEU A 127 16.46 -18.72 -4.06
C LEU A 127 15.92 -18.18 -2.73
N ALA A 128 16.39 -18.76 -1.63
CA ALA A 128 16.09 -18.29 -0.28
C ALA A 128 16.95 -17.08 0.12
N ASN A 129 16.55 -16.38 1.19
CA ASN A 129 17.30 -15.28 1.82
C ASN A 129 17.65 -14.09 0.91
N GLN A 130 16.83 -13.85 -0.12
CA GLN A 130 16.92 -12.62 -0.90
C GLN A 130 16.10 -11.51 -0.26
N ARG A 131 16.49 -10.28 -0.53
CA ARG A 131 15.68 -9.11 -0.20
C ARG A 131 14.42 -9.11 -1.07
N ASP A 132 13.27 -9.09 -0.41
CA ASP A 132 11.95 -9.14 -1.05
C ASP A 132 10.89 -8.37 -0.24
N ASP A 133 11.30 -7.54 0.71
CA ASP A 133 10.39 -6.80 1.59
C ASP A 133 9.50 -5.81 0.81
N ALA A 134 10.06 -5.13 -0.20
CA ALA A 134 9.29 -4.19 -1.02
C ALA A 134 8.40 -4.96 -1.99
N LEU A 135 8.89 -6.04 -2.60
CA LEU A 135 8.09 -6.93 -3.43
C LEU A 135 6.88 -7.50 -2.67
N ASP A 136 7.10 -8.00 -1.45
CA ASP A 136 6.03 -8.55 -0.61
C ASP A 136 5.03 -7.48 -0.17
N ALA A 137 5.49 -6.29 0.20
CA ALA A 137 4.61 -5.19 0.56
C ALA A 137 3.74 -4.73 -0.63
N VAL A 138 4.33 -4.62 -1.84
CA VAL A 138 3.58 -4.29 -3.06
C VAL A 138 2.59 -5.40 -3.41
N ALA A 139 3.00 -6.67 -3.32
CA ALA A 139 2.11 -7.81 -3.54
C ALA A 139 0.93 -7.79 -2.55
N GLY A 140 1.17 -7.47 -1.28
CA GLY A 140 0.13 -7.29 -0.27
C GLY A 140 -0.87 -6.19 -0.64
N CYS A 141 -0.41 -5.07 -1.20
CA CYS A 141 -1.31 -4.02 -1.72
C CYS A 141 -2.13 -4.50 -2.92
N LEU A 142 -1.51 -5.18 -3.89
CA LEU A 142 -2.17 -5.64 -5.11
C LEU A 142 -3.20 -6.73 -4.85
N LEU A 143 -2.96 -7.59 -3.85
CA LEU A 143 -3.89 -8.65 -3.44
C LEU A 143 -4.97 -8.15 -2.49
N ALA A 144 -4.81 -6.97 -1.90
CA ALA A 144 -5.84 -6.39 -1.06
C ALA A 144 -7.05 -6.02 -1.93
N GLU A 145 -8.25 -6.40 -1.49
CA GLU A 145 -9.47 -6.00 -2.17
C GLU A 145 -9.50 -4.47 -2.34
N PRO A 146 -9.75 -3.96 -3.56
CA PRO A 146 -9.86 -2.52 -3.78
C PRO A 146 -10.94 -1.98 -2.87
N VAL A 147 -10.70 -0.80 -2.27
CA VAL A 147 -11.77 -0.04 -1.63
C VAL A 147 -12.82 0.19 -2.71
N ARG A 148 -13.99 -0.44 -2.58
CA ARG A 148 -15.09 -0.20 -3.51
C ARG A 148 -15.46 1.27 -3.39
N MET A 149 -15.03 2.09 -4.35
CA MET A 149 -15.60 3.41 -4.52
C MET A 149 -17.04 3.20 -4.95
N PRO A 150 -18.04 3.81 -4.28
CA PRO A 150 -19.40 3.81 -4.80
C PRO A 150 -19.33 4.34 -6.23
N GLY A 151 -19.96 3.62 -7.17
CA GLY A 151 -20.02 4.07 -8.55
C GLY A 151 -20.55 5.50 -8.56
N GLN A 152 -19.80 6.43 -9.16
CA GLN A 152 -20.31 7.78 -9.36
C GLN A 152 -21.63 7.65 -10.11
N ALA A 153 -22.72 8.17 -9.52
CA ALA A 153 -23.96 8.34 -10.26
C ALA A 153 -23.62 9.16 -11.51
N ALA A 154 -24.11 8.71 -12.68
CA ALA A 154 -23.94 9.47 -13.90
C ALA A 154 -24.38 10.91 -13.65
N VAL A 155 -23.49 11.87 -13.89
CA VAL A 155 -23.84 13.29 -13.80
C VAL A 155 -25.03 13.48 -14.72
N PRO A 156 -26.20 13.95 -14.22
CA PRO A 156 -27.33 14.24 -15.08
C PRO A 156 -26.83 15.17 -16.19
N ARG A 157 -26.98 14.76 -17.45
CA ARG A 157 -26.72 15.66 -18.56
C ARG A 157 -27.63 16.86 -18.32
N GLY A 158 -27.04 18.00 -17.97
CA GLY A 158 -27.77 19.25 -17.80
C GLY A 158 -28.60 19.48 -19.05
N ARG A 159 -29.81 20.02 -18.86
CA ARG A 159 -30.71 20.38 -19.96
C ARG A 159 -29.89 21.18 -20.98
N GLY A 160 -29.76 20.66 -22.20
CA GLY A 160 -29.02 21.36 -23.25
C GLY A 160 -29.57 22.78 -23.40
N TRP A 161 -28.68 23.74 -23.69
CA TRP A 161 -29.00 25.17 -23.85
C TRP A 161 -29.86 25.45 -25.11
N HIS A 162 -30.66 24.50 -25.57
CA HIS A 162 -31.71 24.81 -26.53
C HIS A 162 -32.87 25.41 -25.74
N GLY A 163 -32.81 26.75 -25.58
CA GLY A 163 -33.96 27.54 -25.22
C GLY A 163 -35.06 27.26 -26.24
N ASN A 164 -36.17 26.68 -25.80
CA ASN A 164 -37.33 26.52 -26.64
C ASN A 164 -37.98 27.90 -26.77
N SER A 165 -37.61 28.63 -27.81
CA SER A 165 -38.30 29.82 -28.25
C SER A 165 -39.52 29.39 -29.08
N ALA A 166 -40.69 29.87 -28.65
CA ALA A 166 -42.02 29.78 -29.25
C ALA A 166 -42.74 28.41 -29.17
#